data_AF-A0A6P1NVE3-F1
#
_entry.id   AF-A0A6P1NVE3-F1
#
_cell.length_a   1.000
_cell.length_b   1.000
_cell.length_c   1.000
_cell.angle_alpha   90.00
_cell.angle_beta   90.00
_cell.angle_gamma   90.00
#
_symmetry.space_group_name_H-M   'P 1'
#
loop_
_entity.id
_entity.type
_entity.pdbx_description
1 polymer ?
#
loop_
_entity_poly.entity_id
_entity_poly.type
_entity_poly.pdbx_seq_one_letter_code
_entity_poly.pdbx_strand_id
1 'polypeptide(L)'
;MDSLSTDPDELEAELYVEVVSDALAADPTPDSSLPVTPREELGALLRADTTRLGDVFRGLEDNKSANDIANDLNVSTSGFVGNYKAKIEALLDGVVPGPSYLSATGAAARSFLKKNRGALSSAAAALLQGHIYSLEKAYDSVISDESPLDTWVADSQEEELAETLTRLAHVAGIYAFSYGWYLESPVDADRGNTLIKVGRSDQVGRRLVEHQGYAVKTHMPEPVSILRIYTTKPGESQLQEKRFHKLLSTAGHDNPRRTVVRGKSEVGKEWFLTNADFLDAIAEACGLKTEYIGMAE
;
A
#
# COMPACT_ATOMS: atom_id res chain seq x y z
N MET A 1 -58.45 45.32 11.11
CA MET A 1 -58.63 46.58 11.86
C MET A 1 -58.32 46.26 13.31
N ASP A 2 -57.29 46.94 13.82
CA ASP A 2 -56.86 47.16 15.21
C ASP A 2 -56.56 45.91 16.07
N SER A 3 -55.33 45.59 16.50
CA SER A 3 -54.23 46.31 17.18
C SER A 3 -54.51 46.75 18.62
N LEU A 4 -53.54 46.42 19.50
CA LEU A 4 -53.25 46.86 20.88
C LEU A 4 -53.44 45.72 21.92
N SER A 5 -52.40 45.06 22.44
CA SER A 5 -51.27 45.52 23.27
C SER A 5 -51.71 46.01 24.66
N THR A 6 -51.51 45.20 25.71
CA THR A 6 -50.85 45.61 26.97
C THR A 6 -50.45 44.37 27.79
N ASP A 7 -49.15 44.11 27.90
CA ASP A 7 -48.50 43.44 29.05
C ASP A 7 -48.46 44.45 30.21
N PRO A 8 -48.46 44.08 31.50
CA PRO A 8 -47.18 43.69 32.12
C PRO A 8 -47.24 42.79 33.38
N ASP A 9 -46.05 42.27 33.71
CA ASP A 9 -45.55 41.87 35.03
C ASP A 9 -46.14 42.61 36.23
N GLU A 10 -46.40 41.90 37.34
CA GLU A 10 -45.66 42.07 38.61
C GLU A 10 -46.25 41.24 39.78
N LEU A 11 -45.36 40.43 40.39
CA LEU A 11 -45.10 40.27 41.83
C LEU A 11 -46.15 39.65 42.78
N GLU A 12 -45.81 38.47 43.33
CA GLU A 12 -45.70 38.15 44.78
C GLU A 12 -45.17 36.69 44.88
N ALA A 13 -43.88 36.45 45.11
CA ALA A 13 -43.15 36.46 46.39
C ALA A 13 -43.44 35.25 47.32
N GLU A 14 -42.36 34.46 47.49
CA GLU A 14 -41.99 33.66 48.68
C GLU A 14 -42.74 32.35 49.03
N LEU A 15 -42.08 31.23 48.73
CA LEU A 15 -41.78 30.24 49.79
C LEU A 15 -40.49 29.45 49.48
N TYR A 16 -39.43 29.82 50.19
CA TYR A 16 -38.18 29.09 50.32
C TYR A 16 -38.40 27.82 51.17
N VAL A 17 -38.05 26.64 50.66
CA VAL A 17 -37.59 25.53 51.48
C VAL A 17 -36.42 24.85 50.76
N GLU A 18 -35.21 25.16 51.20
CA GLU A 18 -34.04 24.31 51.00
C GLU A 18 -34.25 22.98 51.73
N VAL A 19 -34.13 21.86 51.01
CA VAL A 19 -33.69 20.60 51.59
C VAL A 19 -32.55 20.07 50.73
N VAL A 20 -31.33 20.35 51.17
CA VAL A 20 -30.13 19.65 50.75
C VAL A 20 -30.08 18.33 51.50
N SER A 21 -30.18 17.20 50.80
CA SER A 21 -29.61 15.93 51.25
C SER A 21 -29.31 15.00 50.07
N ASP A 22 -28.10 15.18 49.57
CA ASP A 22 -27.14 14.14 49.18
C ASP A 22 -27.64 12.68 49.20
N ALA A 23 -27.80 12.09 48.01
CA ALA A 23 -27.69 10.65 47.78
C ALA A 23 -27.37 10.41 46.30
N LEU A 24 -26.07 10.33 46.02
CA LEU A 24 -25.46 9.80 44.80
C LEU A 24 -26.13 8.49 44.34
N ALA A 25 -27.00 8.58 43.34
CA ALA A 25 -27.23 7.49 42.40
C ALA A 25 -26.36 7.76 41.18
N ALA A 26 -25.10 7.33 41.28
CA ALA A 26 -24.23 7.23 40.12
C ALA A 26 -24.88 6.26 39.14
N ASP A 27 -25.32 6.79 38.00
CA ASP A 27 -25.71 6.02 36.83
C ASP A 27 -24.48 5.21 36.39
N PRO A 28 -24.48 3.87 36.45
CA PRO A 28 -23.38 3.12 35.88
C PRO A 28 -23.60 3.12 34.37
N THR A 29 -23.01 4.10 33.68
CA THR A 29 -22.66 3.90 32.27
C THR A 29 -21.83 2.63 32.21
N PRO A 30 -22.26 1.57 31.49
CA PRO A 30 -21.39 0.44 31.26
C PRO A 30 -20.31 0.93 30.30
N ASP A 31 -19.18 1.38 30.86
CA ASP A 31 -17.94 1.49 30.12
C ASP A 31 -17.53 0.06 29.74
N SER A 32 -18.04 -0.39 28.60
CA SER A 32 -17.79 -1.70 28.03
C SER A 32 -16.53 -1.70 27.17
N SER A 33 -15.48 -0.97 27.55
CA SER A 33 -14.18 -1.13 26.89
C SER A 33 -13.46 -2.33 27.49
N LEU A 34 -13.79 -3.53 27.01
CA LEU A 34 -12.86 -4.66 27.15
C LEU A 34 -11.48 -4.18 26.68
N PRO A 35 -10.38 -4.53 27.38
CA PRO A 35 -9.05 -4.13 26.96
C PRO A 35 -8.80 -4.69 25.56
N VAL A 36 -8.66 -3.79 24.58
CA VAL A 36 -8.35 -4.15 23.18
C VAL A 36 -7.09 -5.00 23.21
N THR A 37 -7.19 -6.22 22.70
CA THR A 37 -6.03 -7.11 22.67
C THR A 37 -4.98 -6.55 21.72
N PRO A 38 -3.68 -6.82 21.94
CA PRO A 38 -2.62 -6.39 21.04
C PRO A 38 -2.86 -6.74 19.57
N ARG A 39 -3.50 -7.89 19.32
CA ARG A 39 -3.91 -8.34 17.98
C ARG A 39 -5.03 -7.48 17.38
N GLU A 40 -6.07 -7.18 18.15
CA GLU A 40 -7.18 -6.33 17.71
C GLU A 40 -6.72 -4.91 17.38
N GLU A 41 -5.74 -4.39 18.12
CA GLU A 41 -5.10 -3.12 17.84
C GLU A 41 -4.38 -3.11 16.48
N LEU A 42 -3.60 -4.16 16.17
CA LEU A 42 -2.99 -4.34 14.85
C LEU A 42 -4.06 -4.42 13.74
N GLY A 43 -5.16 -5.12 14.00
CA GLY A 43 -6.30 -5.21 13.09
C GLY A 43 -6.99 -3.86 12.86
N ALA A 44 -7.13 -3.03 13.90
CA ALA A 44 -7.68 -1.68 13.78
C ALA A 44 -6.80 -0.78 12.91
N LEU A 45 -5.48 -0.87 13.04
CA LEU A 45 -4.54 -0.14 12.20
C LEU A 45 -4.58 -0.62 10.74
N LEU A 46 -4.65 -1.93 10.50
CA LEU A 46 -4.85 -2.47 9.14
C LEU A 46 -6.16 -2.00 8.52
N ARG A 47 -7.25 -1.94 9.31
CA ARG A 47 -8.55 -1.45 8.85
C ARG A 47 -8.51 0.02 8.44
N ALA A 48 -7.71 0.83 9.14
CA ALA A 48 -7.50 2.24 8.84
C ALA A 48 -6.45 2.48 7.74
N ASP A 49 -5.70 1.46 7.31
CA ASP A 49 -4.65 1.62 6.30
C ASP A 49 -5.29 1.87 4.92
N THR A 50 -4.94 2.99 4.30
CA THR A 50 -5.45 3.40 2.98
C THR A 50 -4.62 2.85 1.81
N THR A 51 -3.61 2.02 2.10
CA THR A 51 -2.84 1.30 1.07
C THR A 51 -3.55 0.03 0.63
N ARG A 52 -2.99 -0.64 -0.39
CA ARG A 52 -3.49 -1.91 -0.89
C ARG A 52 -3.57 -2.99 0.19
N LEU A 53 -2.66 -2.96 1.17
CA LEU A 53 -2.67 -3.89 2.29
C LEU A 53 -3.96 -3.77 3.11
N GLY A 54 -4.38 -2.55 3.42
CA GLY A 54 -5.63 -2.28 4.14
C GLY A 54 -6.87 -2.57 3.31
N ASP A 55 -6.84 -2.29 2.00
CA ASP A 55 -7.92 -2.64 1.07
C ASP A 55 -8.20 -4.15 1.05
N VAL A 56 -7.14 -4.95 0.90
CA VAL A 56 -7.25 -6.41 0.90
C VAL A 56 -7.71 -6.90 2.28
N PHE A 57 -7.20 -6.32 3.37
CA PHE A 57 -7.64 -6.66 4.72
C PHE A 57 -9.14 -6.45 4.91
N ARG A 58 -9.68 -5.28 4.55
CA ARG A 58 -11.12 -5.00 4.60
C ARG A 58 -11.94 -5.98 3.76
N GLY A 59 -11.47 -6.29 2.55
CA GLY A 59 -12.12 -7.28 1.70
C GLY A 59 -12.17 -8.68 2.32
N LEU A 60 -11.09 -9.11 2.99
CA LEU A 60 -11.03 -10.38 3.70
C LEU A 60 -11.96 -10.40 4.93
N GLU A 61 -12.05 -9.30 5.68
CA GLU A 61 -12.99 -9.18 6.81
C GLU A 61 -14.46 -9.27 6.35
N ASP A 62 -14.76 -8.71 5.18
CA ASP A 62 -16.07 -8.80 4.53
C ASP A 62 -16.36 -10.20 3.93
N ASN A 63 -15.47 -11.18 4.14
CA ASN A 63 -15.54 -12.54 3.58
C ASN A 63 -15.63 -12.58 2.04
N LYS A 64 -15.06 -11.58 1.36
CA LYS A 64 -15.03 -11.54 -0.10
C LYS A 64 -14.05 -12.57 -0.64
N SER A 65 -14.38 -13.15 -1.80
CA SER A 65 -13.42 -14.01 -2.51
C SER A 65 -12.27 -13.18 -3.07
N ALA A 66 -11.14 -13.82 -3.39
CA ALA A 66 -10.01 -13.13 -4.02
C ALA A 66 -10.38 -12.45 -5.35
N ASN A 67 -11.34 -13.02 -6.08
CA ASN A 67 -11.84 -12.42 -7.33
C ASN A 67 -12.71 -11.20 -7.07
N ASP A 68 -13.55 -11.23 -6.02
CA ASP A 68 -14.38 -10.07 -5.65
C ASP A 68 -13.51 -8.91 -5.16
N ILE A 69 -12.48 -9.20 -4.36
CA ILE A 69 -11.48 -8.22 -3.93
C ILE A 69 -10.78 -7.61 -5.15
N ALA A 70 -10.32 -8.44 -6.11
CA ALA A 70 -9.67 -7.95 -7.32
C ALA A 70 -10.59 -7.04 -8.14
N ASN A 71 -11.87 -7.41 -8.29
CA ASN A 71 -12.87 -6.64 -9.01
C ASN A 71 -13.14 -5.28 -8.34
N ASP A 72 -13.36 -5.27 -7.03
CA ASP A 72 -13.59 -4.03 -6.25
C ASP A 72 -12.41 -3.07 -6.36
N LEU A 73 -11.20 -3.63 -6.43
CA LEU A 73 -9.94 -2.90 -6.52
C LEU A 73 -9.50 -2.58 -7.95
N ASN A 74 -10.33 -2.91 -8.95
CA ASN A 74 -10.06 -2.72 -10.38
C ASN A 74 -8.72 -3.32 -10.84
N VAL A 75 -8.40 -4.53 -10.34
CA VAL A 75 -7.22 -5.32 -10.70
C VAL A 75 -7.66 -6.51 -11.56
N SER A 76 -6.95 -6.77 -12.67
CA SER A 76 -7.33 -7.84 -13.61
C SER A 76 -7.08 -9.26 -13.08
N THR A 77 -6.17 -9.45 -12.14
CA THR A 77 -5.81 -10.76 -11.58
C THR A 77 -6.06 -10.77 -10.08
N SER A 78 -6.33 -11.94 -9.50
CA SER A 78 -6.56 -12.12 -8.06
C SER A 78 -5.34 -12.69 -7.32
N GLY A 79 -4.26 -13.03 -8.03
CA GLY A 79 -3.03 -13.61 -7.46
C GLY A 79 -2.40 -12.75 -6.36
N PHE A 80 -2.43 -11.41 -6.52
CA PHE A 80 -1.92 -10.49 -5.51
C PHE A 80 -2.59 -10.65 -4.14
N VAL A 81 -3.88 -11.04 -4.09
CA VAL A 81 -4.62 -11.20 -2.83
C VAL A 81 -3.97 -12.26 -1.93
N GLY A 82 -3.46 -13.35 -2.51
CA GLY A 82 -2.75 -14.39 -1.75
C GLY A 82 -1.50 -13.85 -1.05
N ASN A 83 -0.73 -13.01 -1.74
CA ASN A 83 0.45 -12.36 -1.17
C ASN A 83 0.09 -11.38 -0.04
N TYR A 84 -0.89 -10.50 -0.25
CA TYR A 84 -1.32 -9.59 0.81
C TYR A 84 -1.93 -10.33 2.00
N LYS A 85 -2.66 -11.43 1.76
CA LYS A 85 -3.15 -12.31 2.81
C LYS A 85 -2.00 -12.89 3.65
N ALA A 86 -0.94 -13.40 3.04
CA ALA A 86 0.24 -13.89 3.74
C ALA A 86 0.88 -12.80 4.63
N LYS A 87 0.96 -11.56 4.13
CA LYS A 87 1.44 -10.41 4.91
C LYS A 87 0.52 -10.09 6.10
N ILE A 88 -0.79 -10.10 5.88
CA ILE A 88 -1.80 -9.84 6.92
C ILE A 88 -1.74 -10.90 8.03
N GLU A 89 -1.67 -12.18 7.66
CA GLU A 89 -1.56 -13.30 8.61
C GLU A 89 -0.25 -13.24 9.41
N ALA A 90 0.85 -12.86 8.77
CA ALA A 90 2.12 -12.65 9.46
C ALA A 90 2.06 -11.48 10.46
N LEU A 91 1.40 -10.37 10.08
CA LEU A 91 1.23 -9.20 10.94
C LEU A 91 0.35 -9.51 12.17
N LEU A 92 -0.81 -10.13 11.95
CA LEU A 92 -1.81 -10.35 12.99
C LEU A 92 -1.50 -11.57 13.86
N ASP A 93 -1.08 -12.66 13.23
CA ASP A 93 -1.06 -13.99 13.84
C ASP A 93 0.35 -14.61 13.87
N GLY A 94 1.36 -13.91 13.35
CA GLY A 94 2.74 -14.39 13.33
C GLY A 94 2.95 -15.60 12.42
N VAL A 95 2.03 -15.84 11.49
CA VAL A 95 2.14 -16.93 10.52
C VAL A 95 3.35 -16.66 9.62
N VAL A 96 4.30 -17.60 9.62
CA VAL A 96 5.46 -17.55 8.74
C VAL A 96 5.03 -18.07 7.37
N PRO A 97 5.08 -17.25 6.31
CA PRO A 97 4.66 -17.69 4.99
C PRO A 97 5.70 -18.64 4.38
N GLY A 98 5.36 -19.24 3.24
CA GLY A 98 6.32 -20.00 2.46
C GLY A 98 7.55 -19.13 2.09
N PRO A 99 8.75 -19.74 1.91
CA PRO A 99 10.01 -19.03 1.68
C PRO A 99 9.94 -17.91 0.64
N SER A 100 9.19 -18.13 -0.42
CA SER A 100 9.04 -17.21 -1.53
C SER A 100 8.35 -15.88 -1.22
N TYR A 101 7.62 -15.80 -0.11
CA TYR A 101 7.00 -14.55 0.36
C TYR A 101 7.74 -13.98 1.57
N LEU A 102 8.76 -14.67 2.07
CA LEU A 102 9.32 -14.43 3.40
C LEU A 102 10.07 -13.11 3.48
N SER A 103 10.93 -12.81 2.50
CA SER A 103 11.64 -11.52 2.42
C SER A 103 10.65 -10.35 2.36
N ALA A 104 9.74 -10.39 1.38
CA ALA A 104 8.73 -9.34 1.16
C ALA A 104 7.80 -9.16 2.36
N THR A 105 7.45 -10.25 3.06
CA THR A 105 6.62 -10.22 4.27
C THR A 105 7.37 -9.63 5.46
N GLY A 106 8.64 -10.01 5.64
CA GLY A 106 9.50 -9.41 6.67
C GLY A 106 9.71 -7.91 6.47
N ALA A 107 9.97 -7.49 5.23
CA ALA A 107 10.09 -6.08 4.87
C ALA A 107 8.79 -5.29 5.13
N ALA A 108 7.64 -5.86 4.76
CA ALA A 108 6.34 -5.28 5.04
C ALA A 108 6.06 -5.16 6.55
N ALA A 109 6.40 -6.18 7.34
CA ALA A 109 6.20 -6.17 8.79
C ALA A 109 7.06 -5.10 9.49
N ARG A 110 8.34 -4.98 9.12
CA ARG A 110 9.22 -3.91 9.61
C ARG A 110 8.69 -2.52 9.26
N SER A 111 8.23 -2.34 8.03
CA SER A 111 7.65 -1.08 7.56
C SER A 111 6.37 -0.73 8.32
N PHE A 112 5.51 -1.71 8.56
CA PHE A 112 4.26 -1.55 9.32
C PHE A 112 4.54 -1.14 10.78
N LEU A 113 5.48 -1.81 11.46
CA LEU A 113 5.90 -1.44 12.81
C LEU A 113 6.42 0.00 12.86
N LYS A 114 7.28 0.36 11.90
CA LYS A 114 7.91 1.69 11.83
C LYS A 114 6.87 2.78 11.60
N LYS A 115 5.96 2.61 10.65
CA LYS A 115 4.87 3.55 10.31
C LYS A 115 3.95 3.79 11.50
N ASN A 116 3.66 2.76 12.29
CA ASN A 116 2.68 2.81 13.37
C ASN A 116 3.29 2.93 14.77
N ARG A 117 4.61 3.14 14.90
CA ARG A 117 5.31 3.15 16.19
C ARG A 117 4.73 4.13 17.21
N GLY A 118 4.17 5.26 16.76
CA GLY A 118 3.54 6.26 17.63
C GLY A 118 2.08 5.98 18.00
N ALA A 119 1.43 5.05 17.28
CA ALA A 119 0.04 4.67 17.51
C ALA A 119 -0.11 3.34 18.27
N LEU A 120 0.92 2.48 18.22
CA LEU A 120 0.94 1.18 18.86
C LEU A 120 1.16 1.28 20.38
N SER A 121 0.38 0.53 21.15
CA SER A 121 0.66 0.20 22.53
C SER A 121 1.97 -0.58 22.65
N SER A 122 2.59 -0.55 23.83
CA SER A 122 3.82 -1.31 24.09
C SER A 122 3.61 -2.83 23.91
N ALA A 123 2.43 -3.34 24.23
CA ALA A 123 2.08 -4.74 24.07
C ALA A 123 1.93 -5.15 22.59
N ALA A 124 1.26 -4.33 21.77
CA ALA A 124 1.14 -4.58 20.32
C ALA A 124 2.48 -4.44 19.59
N ALA A 125 3.28 -3.44 19.96
CA ALA A 125 4.63 -3.29 19.43
C ALA A 125 5.51 -4.52 19.76
N ALA A 126 5.44 -5.03 21.00
CA ALA A 126 6.18 -6.23 21.41
C ALA A 126 5.70 -7.50 20.69
N LEU A 127 4.39 -7.65 20.50
CA LEU A 127 3.81 -8.76 19.74
C LEU A 127 4.33 -8.76 18.30
N LEU A 128 4.22 -7.64 17.60
CA LEU A 128 4.68 -7.49 16.21
C LEU A 128 6.19 -7.67 16.09
N GLN A 129 6.98 -7.19 17.06
CA GLN A 129 8.42 -7.44 17.10
C GLN A 129 8.74 -8.95 17.21
N GLY A 130 7.95 -9.70 17.98
CA GLY A 130 8.05 -11.16 18.06
C GLY A 130 7.72 -11.87 16.73
N HIS A 131 6.74 -11.37 15.99
CA HIS A 131 6.41 -11.87 14.65
C HIS A 131 7.57 -11.59 13.67
N ILE A 132 8.11 -10.37 13.67
CA ILE A 132 9.27 -9.99 12.85
C ILE A 132 10.47 -10.89 13.14
N TYR A 133 10.77 -11.14 14.42
CA TYR A 133 11.85 -12.04 14.81
C TYR A 133 11.66 -13.47 14.26
N SER A 134 10.42 -13.97 14.28
CA SER A 134 10.10 -15.30 13.73
C SER A 134 10.31 -15.36 12.21
N LEU A 135 9.93 -14.29 11.48
CA LEU A 135 10.16 -14.17 10.05
C LEU A 135 11.65 -14.11 9.71
N GLU A 136 12.43 -13.32 10.46
CA GLU A 136 13.88 -13.19 10.27
C GLU A 136 14.60 -14.50 10.53
N LYS A 137 14.24 -15.22 11.61
CA LYS A 137 14.79 -16.54 11.89
C LYS A 137 14.48 -17.56 10.80
N ALA A 138 13.25 -17.54 10.28
CA ALA A 138 12.86 -18.40 9.18
C ALA A 138 13.66 -18.05 7.91
N TYR A 139 13.86 -16.76 7.65
CA TYR A 139 14.61 -16.28 6.49
C TYR A 139 16.07 -16.72 6.55
N ASP A 140 16.72 -16.55 7.70
CA ASP A 140 18.10 -16.99 7.91
C ASP A 140 18.25 -18.51 7.72
N SER A 141 17.26 -19.30 8.16
CA SER A 141 17.27 -20.75 7.97
C SER A 141 17.14 -21.16 6.49
N VAL A 142 16.32 -20.45 5.72
CA VAL A 142 16.14 -20.67 4.28
C VAL A 142 17.38 -20.26 3.49
N ILE A 143 18.10 -19.21 3.89
CA ILE A 143 19.35 -18.80 3.23
C ILE A 143 20.49 -19.78 3.53
N SER A 144 20.54 -20.32 4.75
CA SER A 144 21.62 -21.22 5.16
C SER A 144 21.55 -22.59 4.49
N ASP A 145 20.35 -23.03 4.13
CA ASP A 145 20.14 -24.23 3.33
C ASP A 145 20.04 -23.76 1.87
N GLU A 146 20.99 -24.07 0.98
CA GLU A 146 20.90 -23.75 -0.46
C GLU A 146 19.57 -24.29 -1.04
N SER A 147 18.52 -23.48 -0.98
CA SER A 147 17.14 -23.94 -1.12
C SER A 147 16.71 -23.77 -2.58
N PRO A 148 16.23 -24.83 -3.24
CA PRO A 148 15.67 -24.75 -4.59
C PRO A 148 14.41 -23.88 -4.71
N LEU A 149 13.91 -23.27 -3.63
CA LEU A 149 12.56 -22.69 -3.58
C LEU A 149 12.44 -21.25 -4.08
N ASP A 150 13.53 -20.47 -4.05
CA ASP A 150 13.57 -19.14 -4.69
C ASP A 150 13.33 -19.25 -6.20
N THR A 151 13.75 -20.38 -6.79
CA THR A 151 13.53 -20.68 -8.21
C THR A 151 12.04 -20.85 -8.52
N TRP A 152 11.27 -21.60 -7.72
CA TRP A 152 9.87 -21.94 -8.07
C TRP A 152 8.90 -20.75 -8.07
N VAL A 153 9.10 -19.74 -7.22
CA VAL A 153 8.22 -18.57 -7.21
C VAL A 153 8.69 -17.48 -8.15
N ALA A 154 10.00 -17.34 -8.35
CA ALA A 154 10.52 -16.60 -9.50
C ALA A 154 9.89 -17.15 -10.78
N ASP A 155 9.89 -18.48 -10.97
CA ASP A 155 9.27 -19.15 -12.12
C ASP A 155 7.76 -18.82 -12.23
N SER A 156 6.99 -18.94 -11.15
CA SER A 156 5.54 -18.65 -11.20
C SER A 156 5.19 -17.19 -11.51
N GLN A 157 5.98 -16.24 -10.99
CA GLN A 157 5.77 -14.82 -11.27
C GLN A 157 6.27 -14.44 -12.66
N GLU A 158 7.37 -15.04 -13.11
CA GLU A 158 7.86 -14.90 -14.47
C GLU A 158 6.85 -15.43 -15.49
N GLU A 159 6.20 -16.56 -15.20
CA GLU A 159 5.10 -17.11 -16.00
C GLU A 159 3.90 -16.15 -16.04
N GLU A 160 3.41 -15.68 -14.89
CA GLU A 160 2.28 -14.72 -14.84
C GLU A 160 2.62 -13.42 -15.59
N LEU A 161 3.84 -12.92 -15.43
CA LEU A 161 4.33 -11.74 -16.14
C LEU A 161 4.38 -12.01 -17.65
N ALA A 162 4.96 -13.13 -18.08
CA ALA A 162 5.09 -13.48 -19.50
C ALA A 162 3.71 -13.61 -20.19
N GLU A 163 2.75 -14.26 -19.53
CA GLU A 163 1.37 -14.33 -19.99
C GLU A 163 0.73 -12.94 -20.09
N THR A 164 0.93 -12.11 -19.07
CA THR A 164 0.40 -10.74 -19.03
C THR A 164 1.01 -9.87 -20.14
N LEU A 165 2.32 -9.92 -20.35
CA LEU A 165 3.00 -9.17 -21.41
C LEU A 165 2.53 -9.60 -22.79
N THR A 166 2.29 -10.90 -23.00
CA THR A 166 1.74 -11.43 -24.24
C THR A 166 0.34 -10.90 -24.49
N ARG A 167 -0.54 -10.96 -23.49
CA ARG A 167 -1.92 -10.43 -23.56
C ARG A 167 -1.96 -8.92 -23.83
N LEU A 168 -0.96 -8.18 -23.33
CA LEU A 168 -0.87 -6.72 -23.45
C LEU A 168 0.03 -6.25 -24.60
N ALA A 169 0.43 -7.13 -25.51
CA ALA A 169 1.35 -6.81 -26.61
C ALA A 169 0.87 -5.64 -27.49
N HIS A 170 -0.44 -5.43 -27.58
CA HIS A 170 -1.07 -4.40 -28.42
C HIS A 170 -1.92 -3.40 -27.63
N VAL A 171 -1.74 -3.34 -26.32
CA VAL A 171 -2.54 -2.50 -25.43
C VAL A 171 -1.74 -1.28 -25.00
N ALA A 172 -2.39 -0.11 -25.03
CA ALA A 172 -1.80 1.12 -24.54
C ALA A 172 -1.84 1.20 -23.02
N GLY A 173 -0.76 1.64 -22.39
CA GLY A 173 -0.66 1.66 -20.93
C GLY A 173 0.48 2.48 -20.37
N ILE A 174 0.43 2.62 -19.04
CA ILE A 174 1.51 3.11 -18.18
C ILE A 174 2.19 1.89 -17.55
N TYR A 175 3.51 1.90 -17.48
CA TYR A 175 4.28 0.86 -16.81
C TYR A 175 5.20 1.46 -15.78
N ALA A 176 5.46 0.70 -14.71
CA ALA A 176 6.40 1.04 -13.67
C ALA A 176 7.38 -0.10 -13.44
N PHE A 177 8.68 0.19 -13.42
CA PHE A 177 9.72 -0.78 -13.09
C PHE A 177 10.83 -0.14 -12.26
N SER A 178 11.60 -0.98 -11.58
CA SER A 178 12.81 -0.61 -10.84
C SER A 178 13.95 -1.57 -11.18
N TYR A 179 15.13 -1.34 -10.61
CA TYR A 179 16.21 -2.33 -10.54
C TYR A 179 16.21 -3.02 -9.19
N GLY A 180 16.68 -4.27 -9.14
CA GLY A 180 16.74 -5.09 -7.92
C GLY A 180 17.42 -4.35 -6.77
N TRP A 181 18.59 -3.75 -7.01
CA TRP A 181 19.31 -2.99 -5.99
C TRP A 181 18.48 -1.88 -5.33
N TYR A 182 17.63 -1.18 -6.10
CA TYR A 182 16.77 -0.13 -5.55
C TYR A 182 15.60 -0.69 -4.73
N LEU A 183 15.15 -1.91 -5.02
CA LEU A 183 14.10 -2.57 -4.25
C LEU A 183 14.65 -3.09 -2.92
N GLU A 184 15.80 -3.77 -2.97
CA GLU A 184 16.50 -4.27 -1.79
C GLU A 184 17.02 -3.16 -0.87
N SER A 185 17.46 -2.04 -1.46
CA SER A 185 18.00 -0.88 -0.75
C SER A 185 17.24 0.40 -1.11
N PRO A 186 16.01 0.61 -0.56
CA PRO A 186 15.22 1.79 -0.84
C PRO A 186 15.95 3.08 -0.46
N VAL A 187 15.92 4.06 -1.37
CA VAL A 187 16.60 5.35 -1.18
C VAL A 187 16.03 6.13 0.02
N ASP A 188 14.73 5.99 0.28
CA ASP A 188 14.06 6.52 1.47
C ASP A 188 13.23 5.40 2.13
N ALA A 189 13.93 4.61 2.95
CA ALA A 189 13.34 3.52 3.72
C ALA A 189 12.36 3.99 4.82
N ASP A 190 12.29 5.28 5.14
CA ASP A 190 11.29 5.81 6.08
C ASP A 190 9.91 5.87 5.45
N ARG A 191 9.85 6.28 4.17
CA ARG A 191 8.60 6.37 3.40
C ARG A 191 8.36 5.16 2.50
N GLY A 192 9.27 4.19 2.51
CA GLY A 192 9.28 3.06 1.58
C GLY A 192 9.49 3.50 0.13
N ASN A 193 10.01 4.71 -0.09
CA ASN A 193 10.20 5.27 -1.42
C ASN A 193 11.53 4.81 -2.00
N THR A 194 11.49 4.43 -3.27
CA THR A 194 12.68 4.09 -4.04
C THR A 194 12.61 4.67 -5.45
N LEU A 195 13.66 4.47 -6.24
CA LEU A 195 13.70 4.96 -7.61
C LEU A 195 12.93 4.03 -8.54
N ILE A 196 11.74 4.49 -8.94
CA ILE A 196 10.87 3.78 -9.88
C ILE A 196 10.79 4.58 -11.18
N LYS A 197 11.00 3.90 -12.30
CA LYS A 197 10.77 4.45 -13.63
C LYS A 197 9.30 4.30 -14.01
N VAL A 198 8.64 5.42 -14.32
CA VAL A 198 7.24 5.47 -14.75
C VAL A 198 7.19 5.96 -16.19
N GLY A 199 6.87 5.05 -17.11
CA GLY A 199 6.80 5.34 -18.55
C GLY A 199 5.47 4.92 -19.17
N ARG A 200 5.32 5.20 -20.46
CA ARG A 200 4.14 4.80 -21.24
C ARG A 200 4.49 4.12 -22.55
N SER A 201 3.52 3.39 -23.09
CA SER A 201 3.58 2.83 -24.44
C SER A 201 2.18 2.67 -25.00
N ASP A 202 2.04 2.74 -26.32
CA ASP A 202 0.80 2.32 -27.01
C ASP A 202 0.75 0.80 -27.22
N GLN A 203 1.86 0.10 -26.91
CA GLN A 203 2.04 -1.35 -26.95
C GLN A 203 2.86 -1.75 -25.71
N VAL A 204 2.24 -1.77 -24.54
CA VAL A 204 2.93 -1.88 -23.24
C VAL A 204 3.64 -3.22 -23.07
N GLY A 205 3.01 -4.32 -23.47
CA GLY A 205 3.62 -5.66 -23.40
C GLY A 205 4.91 -5.74 -24.19
N ARG A 206 4.89 -5.31 -25.47
CA ARG A 206 6.07 -5.28 -26.33
C ARG A 206 7.17 -4.38 -25.78
N ARG A 207 6.81 -3.20 -25.28
CA ARG A 207 7.78 -2.24 -24.74
C ARG A 207 8.50 -2.78 -23.51
N LEU A 208 7.81 -3.54 -22.66
CA LEU A 208 8.42 -4.14 -21.47
C LEU A 208 9.31 -5.32 -21.80
N VAL A 209 8.91 -6.19 -22.76
CA VAL A 209 9.78 -7.24 -23.31
C VAL A 209 11.06 -6.64 -23.89
N GLU A 210 10.96 -5.52 -24.61
CA GLU A 210 12.13 -4.77 -25.08
C GLU A 210 13.01 -4.31 -23.91
N HIS A 211 12.46 -3.70 -22.86
CA HIS A 211 13.25 -3.24 -21.71
C HIS A 211 13.99 -4.40 -21.03
N GLN A 212 13.33 -5.55 -20.84
CA GLN A 212 13.96 -6.76 -20.34
C GLN A 212 15.10 -7.22 -21.26
N GLY A 213 14.88 -7.25 -22.58
CA GLY A 213 15.90 -7.63 -23.56
C GLY A 213 17.03 -6.62 -23.75
N TYR A 214 16.79 -5.32 -23.53
CA TYR A 214 17.81 -4.28 -23.61
C TYR A 214 18.75 -4.33 -22.41
N ALA A 215 18.25 -4.59 -21.20
CA ALA A 215 19.09 -4.75 -20.01
C ALA A 215 20.20 -5.80 -20.24
N VAL A 216 19.83 -6.93 -20.86
CA VAL A 216 20.77 -8.01 -21.24
C VAL A 216 21.80 -7.56 -22.28
N LYS A 217 21.42 -6.69 -23.23
CA LYS A 217 22.29 -6.26 -24.35
C LYS A 217 23.24 -5.12 -24.01
N THR A 218 22.89 -4.22 -23.08
CA THR A 218 23.67 -3.00 -22.80
C THR A 218 24.64 -3.13 -21.64
N HIS A 219 24.97 -4.36 -21.21
CA HIS A 219 25.80 -4.61 -20.02
C HIS A 219 25.28 -3.89 -18.77
N MET A 220 23.96 -3.68 -18.66
CA MET A 220 23.42 -3.28 -17.36
C MET A 220 23.50 -4.49 -16.43
N PRO A 221 24.08 -4.33 -15.23
CA PRO A 221 24.45 -5.47 -14.40
C PRO A 221 23.25 -6.21 -13.81
N GLU A 222 22.06 -5.59 -13.76
CA GLU A 222 20.87 -6.18 -13.13
C GLU A 222 19.63 -6.15 -14.04
N PRO A 223 18.79 -7.21 -14.00
CA PRO A 223 17.52 -7.24 -14.69
C PRO A 223 16.54 -6.20 -14.14
N VAL A 224 15.59 -5.78 -14.98
CA VAL A 224 14.51 -4.86 -14.57
C VAL A 224 13.38 -5.64 -13.90
N SER A 225 12.96 -5.19 -12.72
CA SER A 225 11.81 -5.75 -12.00
C SER A 225 10.57 -4.92 -12.32
N ILE A 226 9.62 -5.53 -13.03
CA ILE A 226 8.34 -4.89 -13.37
C ILE A 226 7.47 -4.86 -12.12
N LEU A 227 7.04 -3.65 -11.73
CA LEU A 227 6.25 -3.46 -10.52
C LEU A 227 4.76 -3.35 -10.84
N ARG A 228 4.40 -2.56 -11.87
CA ARG A 228 3.00 -2.29 -12.20
C ARG A 228 2.80 -2.11 -13.69
N ILE A 229 1.63 -2.53 -14.17
CA ILE A 229 1.13 -2.22 -15.51
C ILE A 229 -0.31 -1.72 -15.38
N TYR A 230 -0.58 -0.53 -15.90
CA TYR A 230 -1.90 0.08 -15.93
C TYR A 230 -2.36 0.26 -17.37
N THR A 231 -3.55 -0.19 -17.70
CA THR A 231 -4.11 -0.01 -19.06
C THR A 231 -4.84 1.30 -19.20
N THR A 232 -4.71 1.86 -20.40
CA THR A 232 -5.32 3.13 -20.80
C THR A 232 -6.15 2.91 -22.05
N LYS A 233 -7.08 3.83 -22.35
CA LYS A 233 -7.77 3.80 -23.63
C LYS A 233 -6.80 4.10 -24.77
N PRO A 234 -7.01 3.54 -25.97
CA PRO A 234 -6.20 3.86 -27.14
C PRO A 234 -6.07 5.38 -27.36
N GLY A 235 -4.84 5.87 -27.53
CA GLY A 235 -4.55 7.29 -27.72
C GLY A 235 -4.46 8.14 -26.44
N GLU A 236 -4.75 7.58 -25.26
CA GLU A 236 -4.69 8.33 -23.99
C GLU A 236 -3.37 8.14 -23.23
N SER A 237 -2.50 7.21 -23.62
CA SER A 237 -1.27 6.85 -22.89
C SER A 237 -0.39 8.06 -22.56
N GLN A 238 -0.22 8.99 -23.50
CA GLN A 238 0.56 10.22 -23.30
C GLN A 238 -0.10 11.19 -22.32
N LEU A 239 -1.43 11.29 -22.34
CA LEU A 239 -2.17 12.13 -21.39
C LEU A 239 -2.03 11.56 -19.98
N GLN A 240 -2.18 10.24 -19.83
CA GLN A 240 -2.09 9.57 -18.53
C GLN A 240 -0.66 9.63 -17.97
N GLU A 241 0.39 9.47 -18.80
CA GLU A 241 1.78 9.66 -18.37
C GLU A 241 2.02 11.06 -17.80
N LYS A 242 1.54 12.10 -18.52
CA LYS A 242 1.65 13.48 -18.04
C LYS A 242 0.94 13.69 -16.70
N ARG A 243 -0.20 13.03 -16.48
CA ARG A 243 -0.91 13.07 -15.18
C ARG A 243 -0.10 12.39 -14.08
N PHE A 244 0.42 11.20 -14.32
CA PHE A 244 1.30 10.49 -13.39
C PHE A 244 2.50 11.36 -12.99
N HIS A 245 3.26 11.83 -13.98
CA HIS A 245 4.44 12.65 -13.73
C HIS A 245 4.08 13.95 -12.98
N LYS A 246 2.98 14.61 -13.35
CA LYS A 246 2.52 15.82 -12.66
C LYS A 246 2.17 15.53 -11.20
N LEU A 247 1.42 14.47 -10.91
CA LEU A 247 1.02 14.12 -9.55
C LEU A 247 2.22 13.72 -8.69
N LEU A 248 3.14 12.93 -9.25
CA LEU A 248 4.41 12.56 -8.59
C LEU A 248 5.25 13.80 -8.25
N SER A 249 5.52 14.67 -9.22
CA SER A 249 6.29 15.89 -8.96
C SER A 249 5.56 16.84 -7.98
N THR A 250 4.24 16.97 -8.08
CA THR A 250 3.45 17.82 -7.16
C THR A 250 3.50 17.29 -5.73
N ALA A 251 3.58 15.98 -5.54
CA ALA A 251 3.76 15.34 -4.24
C ALA A 251 5.22 15.34 -3.74
N GLY A 252 6.16 15.90 -4.51
CA GLY A 252 7.57 15.95 -4.16
C GLY A 252 8.34 14.65 -4.39
N HIS A 253 7.80 13.74 -5.22
CA HIS A 253 8.43 12.45 -5.55
C HIS A 253 9.47 12.58 -6.69
N ASP A 254 10.00 13.77 -6.92
CA ASP A 254 11.04 13.99 -7.93
C ASP A 254 12.33 13.24 -7.55
N ASN A 255 13.06 12.78 -8.57
CA ASN A 255 14.36 12.16 -8.32
C ASN A 255 15.36 13.21 -7.81
N PRO A 256 15.96 13.04 -6.61
CA PRO A 256 16.89 14.01 -6.05
C PRO A 256 18.16 14.20 -6.89
N ARG A 257 18.53 13.21 -7.72
CA ARG A 257 19.65 13.28 -8.66
C ARG A 257 19.32 14.08 -9.93
N ARG A 258 18.09 14.55 -10.08
CA ARG A 258 17.65 15.43 -11.18
C ARG A 258 18.09 16.87 -10.91
N THR A 259 19.37 17.08 -10.61
CA THR A 259 19.94 18.42 -10.54
C THR A 259 20.16 18.92 -11.96
N VAL A 260 19.50 20.03 -12.32
CA VAL A 260 19.66 20.64 -13.64
C VAL A 260 20.93 21.47 -13.64
N VAL A 261 22.05 20.88 -14.03
CA VAL A 261 23.29 21.62 -14.28
C VAL A 261 23.32 22.00 -15.76
N ARG A 262 23.35 23.31 -16.07
CA ARG A 262 23.48 23.85 -17.44
C ARG A 262 22.41 23.34 -18.43
N GLY A 263 21.17 23.18 -17.97
CA GLY A 263 20.02 22.89 -18.83
C GLY A 263 19.94 21.44 -19.36
N LYS A 264 20.82 20.54 -18.91
CA LYS A 264 20.76 19.10 -19.21
C LYS A 264 20.68 18.33 -17.90
N SER A 265 19.61 17.55 -17.72
CA SER A 265 19.54 16.53 -16.68
C SER A 265 20.23 15.29 -17.22
N GLU A 266 21.19 14.74 -16.47
CA GLU A 266 21.82 13.45 -16.80
C GLU A 266 20.86 12.27 -16.56
N VAL A 267 19.80 12.50 -15.79
CA VAL A 267 18.79 11.50 -15.43
C VAL A 267 17.48 11.75 -16.19
N GLY A 268 16.89 10.68 -16.72
CA GLY A 268 15.59 10.73 -17.42
C GLY A 268 14.46 11.28 -16.54
N LYS A 269 13.52 12.01 -17.17
CA LYS A 269 12.38 12.64 -16.48
C LYS A 269 11.38 11.61 -15.93
N GLU A 270 11.50 10.36 -16.37
CA GLU A 270 10.64 9.27 -15.97
C GLU A 270 11.04 8.56 -14.66
N TRP A 271 12.16 8.91 -14.01
CA TRP A 271 12.55 8.32 -12.73
C TRP A 271 12.07 9.16 -11.55
N PHE A 272 11.36 8.55 -10.61
CA PHE A 272 10.75 9.21 -9.45
C PHE A 272 11.12 8.47 -8.15
N LEU A 273 11.26 9.22 -7.06
CA LEU A 273 11.42 8.68 -5.71
C LEU A 273 10.03 8.42 -5.11
N THR A 274 9.49 7.22 -5.32
CA THR A 274 8.10 6.87 -5.02
C THR A 274 7.98 5.39 -4.61
N ASN A 275 6.78 4.94 -4.25
CA ASN A 275 6.46 3.55 -3.96
C ASN A 275 5.25 3.07 -4.79
N ALA A 276 4.97 1.77 -4.74
CA ALA A 276 3.90 1.16 -5.53
C ALA A 276 2.49 1.58 -5.07
N ASP A 277 2.28 1.78 -3.75
CA ASP A 277 0.99 2.22 -3.22
C ASP A 277 0.59 3.60 -3.74
N PHE A 278 1.54 4.52 -3.85
CA PHE A 278 1.29 5.85 -4.42
C PHE A 278 0.97 5.78 -5.91
N LEU A 279 1.59 4.87 -6.65
CA LEU A 279 1.26 4.65 -8.06
C LEU A 279 -0.14 4.06 -8.23
N ASP A 280 -0.53 3.13 -7.36
CA ASP A 280 -1.87 2.55 -7.32
C ASP A 280 -2.93 3.64 -7.03
N ALA A 281 -2.66 4.53 -6.07
CA ALA A 281 -3.54 5.66 -5.75
C ALA A 281 -3.70 6.63 -6.93
N ILE A 282 -2.62 6.90 -7.69
CA ILE A 282 -2.72 7.70 -8.92
C ILE A 282 -3.56 6.97 -9.97
N ALA A 283 -3.33 5.67 -10.16
CA ALA A 283 -4.06 4.86 -11.13
C ALA A 283 -5.57 4.87 -10.83
N GLU A 284 -5.94 4.68 -9.57
CA GLU A 284 -7.31 4.77 -9.07
C GLU A 284 -7.91 6.16 -9.34
N ALA A 285 -7.22 7.23 -8.94
CA ALA A 285 -7.67 8.60 -9.18
C ALA A 285 -7.82 8.93 -10.69
N CYS A 286 -7.07 8.26 -11.55
CA CYS A 286 -7.16 8.37 -13.01
C CYS A 286 -8.17 7.40 -13.64
N GLY A 287 -8.78 6.51 -12.86
CA GLY A 287 -9.71 5.48 -13.32
C GLY A 287 -9.05 4.42 -14.22
N LEU A 288 -7.77 4.12 -13.99
CA LEU A 288 -7.03 3.11 -14.75
C LEU A 288 -7.19 1.73 -14.13
N LYS A 289 -7.16 0.70 -14.98
CA LYS A 289 -7.18 -0.70 -14.54
C LYS A 289 -5.76 -1.20 -14.35
N THR A 290 -5.51 -1.87 -13.23
CA THR A 290 -4.22 -2.52 -12.97
C THR A 290 -4.22 -3.91 -13.57
N GLU A 291 -3.35 -4.14 -14.55
CA GLU A 291 -3.23 -5.44 -15.22
C GLU A 291 -2.20 -6.37 -14.56
N TYR A 292 -1.24 -5.80 -13.84
CA TYR A 292 -0.15 -6.55 -13.23
C TYR A 292 0.32 -5.86 -11.94
N ILE A 293 0.53 -6.68 -10.92
CA ILE A 293 1.10 -6.30 -9.62
C ILE A 293 2.30 -7.20 -9.38
N GLY A 294 3.49 -6.67 -9.66
CA GLY A 294 4.76 -7.32 -9.33
C GLY A 294 5.20 -7.04 -7.90
N MET A 295 6.12 -7.87 -7.42
CA MET A 295 6.78 -7.70 -6.14
C MET A 295 7.83 -6.59 -6.21
N ALA A 296 7.82 -5.71 -5.21
CA ALA A 296 9.05 -5.08 -4.77
C ALA A 296 9.69 -6.10 -3.81
N GLU A 297 10.78 -6.74 -4.23
CA GLU A 297 11.56 -7.62 -3.37
C GLU A 297 12.15 -6.86 -2.17
#